data_AF-A0A7L2YDL7-F1
#
_entry.id   AF-A0A7L2YDL7-F1
#
_cell.length_a   1.000
_cell.length_b   1.000
_cell.length_c   1.000
_cell.angle_alpha   90.00
_cell.angle_beta   90.00
_cell.angle_gamma   90.00
#
_symmetry.space_group_name_H-M   'P 1'
#
loop_
_entity.id
_entity.type
_entity.pdbx_description
1 polymer ?
#
loop_
_entity_poly.entity_id
_entity_poly.type
_entity_poly.pdbx_seq_one_letter_code
_entity_poly.pdbx_strand_id
1 'polypeptide(L)'
;MDSVTFQSAAMGDIFARFPRVLLVHRAGGLAGQTLYIFLVAGPAPALRCGMARVVHLAVPQEETAESLAQMYGAFRTCNPACVETRLLLAGPDFPHPLVFAQAFPTAEMQLSVFHLCKCLQQQIQQLALAGHAEHLILTALSDTMYTATTSSRRKMHALLGNLVAPDLLPRLHMDWLLDEGIWDTHRERTWGRNGNYFRDLEVVIQTLSQAFSVKCSLDGCIASLAQHNQTCVSESFPDAVIPCTSQPDHSAAQAAPQSSDINQRTEERIKQSLRDICTEPAARLCLSEFAVVQKSVQLIGTEEDALSVQILEDAHSVDLKGPRSCTCHFNQVFQLPCRHIMTMLSSYRKILQPEMLSSQWQKGSNAHQAQQDGADGLLELLKSSWDESWDKSLLVSFLTAETSRLLTYCSAEEFERRYRTLRELADSWIGPYIEVKL
;
A
#
# COMPACT_ATOMS: atom_id res chain seq x y z
N MET A 1 -20.81 19.36 -27.96
CA MET A 1 -19.48 18.77 -27.70
C MET A 1 -19.68 17.29 -27.86
N ASP A 2 -18.99 16.67 -28.80
CA ASP A 2 -19.19 15.24 -29.08
C ASP A 2 -18.65 14.40 -27.90
N SER A 3 -19.23 13.22 -27.67
CA SER A 3 -18.72 12.28 -26.68
C SER A 3 -17.29 11.87 -27.03
N VAL A 4 -16.40 11.82 -26.06
CA VAL A 4 -15.01 11.39 -26.29
C VAL A 4 -14.69 10.14 -25.49
N THR A 5 -14.01 9.20 -26.14
CA THR A 5 -13.55 7.95 -25.53
C THR A 5 -12.09 7.74 -25.85
N PHE A 6 -11.31 7.30 -24.87
CA PHE A 6 -9.89 7.01 -25.01
C PHE A 6 -9.54 5.68 -24.36
N GLN A 7 -8.80 4.87 -25.11
CA GLN A 7 -8.17 3.64 -24.64
C GLN A 7 -6.90 3.41 -25.44
N SER A 8 -5.78 3.14 -24.77
CA SER A 8 -4.55 2.66 -25.42
C SER A 8 -4.55 1.13 -25.55
N ALA A 9 -3.66 0.58 -26.39
CA ALA A 9 -3.51 -0.87 -26.51
C ALA A 9 -3.22 -1.54 -25.15
N ALA A 10 -2.29 -0.98 -24.36
CA ALA A 10 -1.97 -1.48 -23.03
C ALA A 10 -3.18 -1.48 -22.08
N MET A 11 -4.02 -0.44 -22.13
CA MET A 11 -5.26 -0.40 -21.34
C MET A 11 -6.22 -1.52 -21.74
N GLY A 12 -6.37 -1.78 -23.04
CA GLY A 12 -7.16 -2.89 -23.57
C GLY A 12 -6.61 -4.26 -23.15
N ASP A 13 -5.30 -4.46 -23.24
CA ASP A 13 -4.63 -5.72 -22.85
C ASP A 13 -4.80 -6.00 -21.35
N ILE A 14 -4.72 -4.97 -20.51
CA ILE A 14 -4.95 -5.09 -19.07
C ILE A 14 -6.39 -5.51 -18.80
N PHE A 15 -7.37 -4.89 -19.46
CA PHE A 15 -8.76 -5.30 -19.30
C PHE A 15 -9.00 -6.72 -19.78
N ALA A 16 -8.44 -7.11 -20.92
CA ALA A 16 -8.55 -8.47 -21.45
C ALA A 16 -7.99 -9.53 -20.47
N ARG A 17 -6.95 -9.18 -19.70
CA ARG A 17 -6.37 -10.06 -18.67
C ARG A 17 -7.19 -10.09 -17.36
N PHE A 18 -7.87 -9.00 -17.03
CA PHE A 18 -8.61 -8.85 -15.77
C PHE A 18 -10.05 -8.32 -15.98
N PRO A 19 -10.91 -8.98 -16.79
CA PRO A 19 -12.18 -8.41 -17.22
C PRO A 19 -13.30 -8.52 -16.17
N ARG A 20 -13.08 -9.27 -15.09
CA ARG A 20 -14.13 -9.75 -14.19
C ARG A 20 -14.77 -8.67 -13.33
N VAL A 21 -14.00 -7.69 -12.85
CA VAL A 21 -14.48 -6.66 -11.93
C VAL A 21 -14.03 -5.28 -12.41
N LEU A 22 -15.01 -4.42 -12.67
CA LEU A 22 -14.79 -3.09 -13.21
C LEU A 22 -15.22 -2.04 -12.18
N LEU A 23 -14.33 -1.15 -11.78
CA LEU A 23 -14.66 0.04 -10.99
C LEU A 23 -14.84 1.21 -11.94
N VAL A 24 -15.96 1.92 -11.83
CA VAL A 24 -16.24 3.12 -12.61
C VAL A 24 -16.30 4.30 -11.66
N HIS A 25 -15.38 5.23 -11.84
CA HIS A 25 -15.36 6.49 -11.11
C HIS A 25 -15.89 7.62 -11.99
N ARG A 26 -16.72 8.47 -11.38
CA ARG A 26 -17.34 9.65 -11.99
C ARG A 26 -16.71 10.90 -11.37
N ALA A 27 -15.95 11.67 -12.15
CA ALA A 27 -15.29 12.89 -11.73
C ALA A 27 -15.91 14.12 -12.42
N GLY A 28 -16.34 15.11 -11.65
CA GLY A 28 -16.85 16.37 -12.20
C GLY A 28 -15.73 17.27 -12.73
N GLY A 29 -15.95 17.84 -13.92
CA GLY A 29 -15.05 18.82 -14.55
C GLY A 29 -15.61 20.23 -14.54
N LEU A 30 -14.86 21.15 -15.15
CA LEU A 30 -15.33 22.52 -15.39
C LEU A 30 -16.47 22.51 -16.42
N ALA A 31 -17.36 23.51 -16.33
CA ALA A 31 -18.48 23.72 -17.25
C ALA A 31 -19.51 22.57 -17.35
N GLY A 32 -19.62 21.73 -16.31
CA GLY A 32 -20.64 20.68 -16.23
C GLY A 32 -20.31 19.39 -16.98
N GLN A 33 -19.10 19.27 -17.54
CA GLN A 33 -18.62 18.03 -18.13
C GLN A 33 -18.23 17.03 -17.03
N THR A 34 -18.34 15.73 -17.35
CA THR A 34 -18.04 14.66 -16.39
C THR A 34 -17.09 13.66 -17.03
N LEU A 35 -16.00 13.33 -16.33
CA LEU A 35 -15.06 12.30 -16.71
C LEU A 35 -15.45 10.98 -16.06
N TYR A 36 -15.57 9.94 -16.88
CA TYR A 36 -15.70 8.55 -16.48
C TYR A 36 -14.36 7.85 -16.58
N ILE A 37 -13.90 7.29 -15.47
CA ILE A 37 -12.64 6.55 -15.35
C ILE A 37 -13.00 5.11 -15.06
N PHE A 38 -12.64 4.21 -15.97
CA PHE A 38 -12.85 2.78 -15.82
C PHE A 38 -11.55 2.14 -15.36
N LEU A 39 -11.60 1.39 -14.25
CA LEU A 39 -10.45 0.72 -13.67
C LEU A 39 -10.73 -0.76 -13.41
N VAL A 40 -9.74 -1.63 -13.63
CA VAL A 40 -9.81 -3.01 -13.15
C VAL A 40 -9.68 -3.04 -11.63
N ALA A 41 -10.67 -3.64 -10.96
CA ALA A 41 -10.69 -3.78 -9.51
C ALA A 41 -10.37 -5.22 -9.08
N GLY A 42 -9.79 -5.37 -7.89
CA GLY A 42 -9.40 -6.66 -7.34
C GLY A 42 -7.91 -6.99 -7.46
N PRO A 43 -7.54 -8.22 -7.04
CA PRO A 43 -6.16 -8.66 -6.95
C PRO A 43 -5.55 -8.78 -8.35
N ALA A 44 -4.68 -7.82 -8.68
CA ALA A 44 -3.90 -7.82 -9.90
C ALA A 44 -2.43 -7.59 -9.52
N PRO A 45 -1.74 -8.62 -8.99
CA PRO A 45 -0.36 -8.49 -8.47
C PRO A 45 0.64 -8.02 -9.52
N ALA A 46 0.34 -8.24 -10.80
CA ALA A 46 1.15 -7.78 -11.92
C ALA A 46 1.07 -6.26 -12.16
N LEU A 47 0.10 -5.56 -11.58
CA LEU A 47 -0.05 -4.11 -11.75
C LEU A 47 0.67 -3.40 -10.60
N ARG A 48 1.94 -3.05 -10.84
CA ARG A 48 2.83 -2.39 -9.86
C ARG A 48 2.50 -0.91 -9.60
N CYS A 49 1.75 -0.26 -10.50
CA CYS A 49 1.34 1.14 -10.40
C CYS A 49 -0.19 1.26 -10.50
N GLY A 50 -0.79 2.17 -9.72
CA GLY A 50 -2.22 2.46 -9.79
C GLY A 50 -2.71 2.85 -11.18
N MET A 51 -1.90 3.61 -11.95
CA MET A 51 -2.28 4.04 -13.31
C MET A 51 -2.43 2.86 -14.26
N ALA A 52 -1.68 1.78 -14.04
CA ALA A 52 -1.82 0.55 -14.83
C ALA A 52 -3.18 -0.13 -14.62
N ARG A 53 -4.01 0.30 -13.67
CA ARG A 53 -5.38 -0.20 -13.50
C ARG A 53 -6.40 0.51 -14.37
N VAL A 54 -6.08 1.69 -14.91
CA VAL A 54 -6.97 2.45 -15.79
C VAL A 54 -7.08 1.70 -17.10
N VAL A 55 -8.30 1.37 -17.51
CA VAL A 55 -8.55 0.60 -18.74
C VAL A 55 -9.37 1.37 -19.77
N HIS A 56 -10.05 2.43 -19.38
CA HIS A 56 -10.76 3.30 -20.32
C HIS A 56 -11.05 4.66 -19.68
N LEU A 57 -11.06 5.70 -20.50
CA LEU A 57 -11.45 7.05 -20.13
C LEU A 57 -12.53 7.54 -21.08
N ALA A 58 -13.59 8.13 -20.56
CA ALA A 58 -14.64 8.68 -21.41
C ALA A 58 -15.24 9.96 -20.84
N VAL A 59 -15.64 10.86 -21.72
CA VAL A 59 -16.39 12.07 -21.41
C VAL A 59 -17.65 12.05 -22.27
N PRO A 60 -18.80 11.61 -21.72
CA PRO A 60 -20.05 11.65 -22.46
C PRO A 60 -20.44 13.11 -22.76
N GLN A 61 -21.21 13.33 -23.83
CA GLN A 61 -21.68 14.65 -24.20
C GLN A 61 -22.56 15.26 -23.07
N GLU A 62 -23.48 14.44 -22.57
CA GLU A 62 -24.34 14.71 -21.42
C GLU A 62 -24.53 13.41 -20.63
N GLU A 63 -25.02 13.49 -19.39
CA GLU A 63 -25.35 12.30 -18.58
C GLU A 63 -26.79 11.83 -18.81
N THR A 64 -27.24 11.85 -20.06
CA THR A 64 -28.51 11.25 -20.46
C THR A 64 -28.36 9.75 -20.65
N ALA A 65 -29.47 9.01 -20.55
CA ALA A 65 -29.47 7.56 -20.75
C ALA A 65 -28.89 7.15 -22.12
N GLU A 66 -29.18 7.91 -23.17
CA GLU A 66 -28.69 7.65 -24.53
C GLU A 66 -27.17 7.87 -24.64
N SER A 67 -26.68 9.01 -24.16
CA SER A 67 -25.24 9.35 -24.18
C SER A 67 -24.40 8.36 -23.37
N LEU A 68 -24.90 7.93 -22.21
CA LEU A 68 -24.25 6.87 -21.43
C LEU A 68 -24.29 5.50 -22.14
N ALA A 69 -25.40 5.16 -22.82
CA ALA A 69 -25.48 3.93 -23.60
C ALA A 69 -24.45 3.92 -24.74
N GLN A 70 -24.26 5.05 -25.43
CA GLN A 70 -23.24 5.22 -26.45
C GLN A 70 -21.83 5.05 -25.87
N MET A 71 -21.55 5.68 -24.72
CA MET A 71 -20.27 5.54 -24.02
C MET A 71 -19.97 4.08 -23.66
N TYR A 72 -20.92 3.36 -23.06
CA TYR A 72 -20.72 1.94 -22.74
C TYR A 72 -20.61 1.07 -24.00
N GLY A 73 -21.37 1.40 -25.06
CA GLY A 73 -21.27 0.74 -26.35
C GLY A 73 -19.88 0.87 -26.97
N ALA A 74 -19.29 2.07 -26.90
CA ALA A 74 -17.92 2.32 -27.34
C ALA A 74 -16.90 1.49 -26.54
N PHE A 75 -17.00 1.50 -25.21
CA PHE A 75 -16.16 0.66 -24.34
C PHE A 75 -16.22 -0.81 -24.76
N ARG A 76 -17.44 -1.36 -24.93
CA ARG A 76 -17.64 -2.76 -25.29
C ARG A 76 -17.10 -3.12 -26.66
N THR A 77 -17.21 -2.20 -27.62
CA THR A 77 -16.69 -2.40 -28.98
C THR A 77 -15.17 -2.53 -28.96
N CYS A 78 -14.49 -1.73 -28.14
CA CYS A 78 -13.05 -1.82 -27.95
C CYS A 78 -12.61 -3.00 -27.08
N ASN A 79 -13.52 -3.58 -26.27
CA ASN A 79 -13.20 -4.58 -25.26
C ASN A 79 -14.11 -5.81 -25.32
N PRO A 80 -13.84 -6.77 -26.22
CA PRO A 80 -14.65 -7.98 -26.36
C PRO A 80 -14.77 -8.81 -25.06
N ALA A 81 -13.75 -8.77 -24.20
CA ALA A 81 -13.74 -9.45 -22.90
C ALA A 81 -14.78 -8.89 -21.90
N CYS A 82 -15.48 -7.79 -22.22
CA CYS A 82 -16.52 -7.20 -21.37
C CYS A 82 -17.68 -8.17 -21.04
N VAL A 83 -17.87 -9.21 -21.84
CA VAL A 83 -18.85 -10.28 -21.59
C VAL A 83 -18.49 -11.12 -20.35
N GLU A 84 -17.24 -11.09 -19.91
CA GLU A 84 -16.78 -11.79 -18.71
C GLU A 84 -16.92 -10.95 -17.44
N THR A 85 -17.28 -9.67 -17.56
CA THR A 85 -17.51 -8.80 -16.41
C THR A 85 -18.69 -9.34 -15.61
N ARG A 86 -18.41 -9.64 -14.33
CA ARG A 86 -19.37 -10.18 -13.35
C ARG A 86 -19.82 -9.16 -12.33
N LEU A 87 -19.00 -8.13 -12.12
CA LEU A 87 -19.32 -7.10 -11.16
C LEU A 87 -18.84 -5.74 -11.64
N LEU A 88 -19.70 -4.75 -11.45
CA LEU A 88 -19.36 -3.35 -11.57
C LEU A 88 -19.48 -2.64 -10.23
N LEU A 89 -18.43 -1.93 -9.86
CA LEU A 89 -18.34 -1.11 -8.66
C LEU A 89 -18.51 0.36 -9.07
N ALA A 90 -19.46 1.06 -8.46
CA ALA A 90 -19.71 2.48 -8.74
C ALA A 90 -19.88 3.29 -7.45
N GLY A 91 -20.00 4.61 -7.58
CA GLY A 91 -20.38 5.50 -6.48
C GLY A 91 -21.89 5.57 -6.25
N PRO A 92 -22.34 6.16 -5.13
CA PRO A 92 -23.76 6.23 -4.80
C PRO A 92 -24.56 7.12 -5.77
N ASP A 93 -23.93 8.16 -6.30
CA ASP A 93 -24.55 9.13 -7.22
C ASP A 93 -24.43 8.72 -8.70
N PHE A 94 -24.31 7.43 -8.99
CA PHE A 94 -24.12 6.96 -10.36
C PHE A 94 -25.42 7.08 -11.18
N PRO A 95 -25.44 7.81 -12.31
CA PRO A 95 -26.66 8.06 -13.05
C PRO A 95 -27.11 6.84 -13.85
N HIS A 96 -28.43 6.70 -14.02
CA HIS A 96 -29.07 5.74 -14.93
C HIS A 96 -28.58 4.27 -14.82
N PRO A 97 -28.67 3.61 -13.65
CA PRO A 97 -28.18 2.24 -13.44
C PRO A 97 -28.81 1.20 -14.38
N LEU A 98 -30.01 1.45 -14.92
CA LEU A 98 -30.64 0.57 -15.91
C LEU A 98 -29.89 0.53 -17.25
N VAL A 99 -29.31 1.65 -17.68
CA VAL A 99 -28.50 1.72 -18.91
C VAL A 99 -27.25 0.86 -18.76
N PHE A 100 -26.67 0.86 -17.56
CA PHE A 100 -25.57 -0.02 -17.21
C PHE A 100 -25.99 -1.51 -17.30
N ALA A 101 -27.11 -1.89 -16.68
CA ALA A 101 -27.58 -3.28 -16.70
C ALA A 101 -27.84 -3.80 -18.13
N GLN A 102 -28.26 -2.92 -19.05
CA GLN A 102 -28.41 -3.26 -20.47
C GLN A 102 -27.06 -3.42 -21.18
N ALA A 103 -26.08 -2.57 -20.84
CA ALA A 103 -24.75 -2.66 -21.42
C ALA A 103 -23.98 -3.89 -20.92
N PHE A 104 -24.12 -4.26 -19.64
CA PHE A 104 -23.41 -5.37 -19.00
C PHE A 104 -24.41 -6.34 -18.33
N PRO A 105 -25.18 -7.11 -19.12
CA PRO A 105 -26.29 -7.92 -18.59
C PRO A 105 -25.86 -9.05 -17.66
N THR A 106 -24.58 -9.47 -17.72
CA THR A 106 -24.00 -10.52 -16.87
C THR A 106 -23.36 -9.98 -15.60
N ALA A 107 -23.26 -8.66 -15.45
CA ALA A 107 -22.60 -8.01 -14.35
C ALA A 107 -23.60 -7.49 -13.33
N GLU A 108 -23.37 -7.81 -12.06
CA GLU A 108 -24.07 -7.19 -10.95
C GLU A 108 -23.47 -5.81 -10.67
N MET A 109 -24.33 -4.80 -10.46
CA MET A 109 -23.90 -3.46 -10.06
C MET A 109 -23.95 -3.32 -8.55
N GLN A 110 -22.87 -2.82 -7.96
CA GLN A 110 -22.75 -2.68 -6.51
C GLN A 110 -22.00 -1.40 -6.11
N LEU A 111 -22.30 -0.91 -4.91
CA LEU A 111 -21.58 0.23 -4.33
C LEU A 111 -20.13 -0.18 -4.01
N SER A 112 -19.18 0.67 -4.42
CA SER A 112 -17.78 0.50 -4.06
C SER A 112 -17.51 0.97 -2.63
N VAL A 113 -16.80 0.16 -1.83
CA VAL A 113 -16.30 0.58 -0.51
C VAL A 113 -15.41 1.82 -0.62
N PHE A 114 -14.64 1.96 -1.70
CA PHE A 114 -13.85 3.18 -1.94
C PHE A 114 -14.75 4.42 -2.01
N HIS A 115 -15.78 4.38 -2.86
CA HIS A 115 -16.70 5.51 -3.05
C HIS A 115 -17.55 5.79 -1.81
N LEU A 116 -18.00 4.74 -1.12
CA LEU A 116 -18.73 4.83 0.15
C LEU A 116 -17.88 5.60 1.18
N CYS A 117 -16.66 5.14 1.44
CA CYS A 117 -15.78 5.79 2.41
C CYS A 117 -15.39 7.21 1.98
N LYS A 118 -15.24 7.47 0.68
CA LYS A 118 -15.01 8.84 0.17
C LYS A 118 -16.20 9.76 0.42
N CYS A 119 -17.41 9.27 0.16
CA CYS A 119 -18.65 9.99 0.42
C CYS A 119 -18.77 10.33 1.90
N LEU A 120 -18.60 9.32 2.78
CA LEU A 120 -18.60 9.53 4.23
C LEU A 120 -17.54 10.53 4.67
N GLN A 121 -16.30 10.40 4.20
CA GLN A 121 -15.21 11.32 4.52
C GLN A 121 -15.57 12.77 4.17
N GLN A 122 -16.08 13.00 2.96
CA GLN A 122 -16.48 14.34 2.51
C GLN A 122 -17.63 14.89 3.35
N GLN A 123 -18.63 14.07 3.66
CA GLN A 123 -19.76 14.48 4.49
C GLN A 123 -19.30 14.83 5.91
N ILE A 124 -18.44 14.01 6.53
CA ILE A 124 -17.86 14.28 7.87
C ILE A 124 -17.11 15.62 7.88
N GLN A 125 -16.27 15.87 6.87
CA GLN A 125 -15.55 17.14 6.74
C GLN A 125 -16.50 18.35 6.59
N GLN A 126 -17.64 18.16 5.94
CA GLN A 126 -18.68 19.19 5.81
C GLN A 126 -19.48 19.43 7.10
N LEU A 127 -19.44 18.52 8.08
CA LEU A 127 -20.13 18.69 9.37
C LEU A 127 -19.41 19.68 10.29
N ALA A 128 -18.17 20.07 9.98
CA ALA A 128 -17.36 21.00 10.78
C ALA A 128 -17.35 20.63 12.27
N LEU A 129 -17.11 19.36 12.56
CA LEU A 129 -17.04 18.83 13.93
C LEU A 129 -15.82 19.41 14.68
N ALA A 130 -15.80 19.26 16.00
CA ALA A 130 -14.60 19.56 16.77
C ALA A 130 -13.41 18.72 16.27
N GLY A 131 -12.24 19.32 16.11
CA GLY A 131 -11.09 18.68 15.43
C GLY A 131 -10.68 17.32 15.99
N HIS A 132 -10.83 17.09 17.30
CA HIS A 132 -10.59 15.77 17.90
C HIS A 132 -11.66 14.73 17.48
N ALA A 133 -12.93 15.09 17.48
CA ALA A 133 -14.02 14.21 17.07
C ALA A 133 -13.94 13.89 15.57
N GLU A 134 -13.66 14.89 14.74
CA GLU A 134 -13.41 14.69 13.30
C GLU A 134 -12.24 13.71 13.07
N HIS A 135 -11.11 13.93 13.74
CA HIS A 135 -9.93 13.08 13.61
C HIS A 135 -10.19 11.63 14.04
N LEU A 136 -10.91 11.42 15.15
CA LEU A 136 -11.29 10.09 15.61
C LEU A 136 -12.18 9.37 14.59
N ILE A 137 -13.20 10.07 14.06
CA ILE A 137 -14.12 9.49 13.07
C ILE A 137 -13.38 9.15 11.78
N LEU A 138 -12.53 10.06 11.26
CA LEU A 138 -11.77 9.81 10.03
C LEU A 138 -10.77 8.66 10.20
N THR A 139 -10.15 8.53 11.37
CA THR A 139 -9.24 7.42 11.68
C THR A 139 -9.99 6.10 11.73
N ALA A 140 -11.15 6.07 12.39
CA ALA A 140 -12.01 4.89 12.45
C ALA A 140 -12.56 4.49 11.06
N LEU A 141 -12.87 5.47 10.20
CA LEU A 141 -13.30 5.24 8.83
C LEU A 141 -12.19 4.58 8.00
N SER A 142 -10.96 5.09 8.13
CA SER A 142 -9.76 4.52 7.51
C SER A 142 -9.55 3.07 7.98
N ASP A 143 -9.54 2.83 9.29
CA ASP A 143 -9.41 1.47 9.86
C ASP A 143 -10.51 0.52 9.37
N THR A 144 -11.75 1.02 9.28
CA THR A 144 -12.89 0.24 8.78
C THR A 144 -12.71 -0.16 7.31
N MET A 145 -12.19 0.75 6.47
CA MET A 145 -11.89 0.45 5.06
C MET A 145 -10.83 -0.65 4.92
N TYR A 146 -9.77 -0.60 5.74
CA TYR A 146 -8.65 -1.56 5.67
C TYR A 146 -9.00 -2.92 6.28
N THR A 147 -9.61 -2.92 7.47
CA THR A 147 -9.92 -4.15 8.21
C THR A 147 -11.19 -4.84 7.70
N ALA A 148 -12.17 -4.05 7.24
CA ALA A 148 -13.45 -4.49 6.70
C ALA A 148 -14.25 -5.47 7.60
N THR A 149 -13.93 -5.58 8.89
CA THR A 149 -14.59 -6.52 9.79
C THR A 149 -15.97 -6.03 10.22
N THR A 150 -16.88 -6.94 10.53
CA THR A 150 -18.18 -6.59 11.13
C THR A 150 -18.00 -5.79 12.44
N SER A 151 -16.94 -6.08 13.21
CA SER A 151 -16.62 -5.34 14.44
C SER A 151 -16.21 -3.90 14.16
N SER A 152 -15.28 -3.65 13.23
CA SER A 152 -14.84 -2.30 12.88
C SER A 152 -15.97 -1.48 12.27
N ARG A 153 -16.81 -2.07 11.41
CA ARG A 153 -18.00 -1.40 10.86
C ARG A 153 -19.02 -0.99 11.92
N ARG A 154 -19.33 -1.90 12.86
CA ARG A 154 -20.24 -1.58 13.98
C ARG A 154 -19.67 -0.51 14.91
N LYS A 155 -18.35 -0.55 15.17
CA LYS A 155 -17.67 0.50 15.93
C LYS A 155 -17.77 1.84 15.22
N MET A 156 -17.52 1.89 13.92
CA MET A 156 -17.65 3.11 13.12
C MET A 156 -19.09 3.65 13.13
N HIS A 157 -20.08 2.77 12.93
CA HIS A 157 -21.49 3.14 13.01
C HIS A 157 -21.84 3.71 14.40
N ALA A 158 -21.36 3.09 15.49
CA ALA A 158 -21.58 3.58 16.84
C ALA A 158 -20.88 4.92 17.10
N LEU A 159 -19.65 5.11 16.62
CA LEU A 159 -18.91 6.37 16.74
C LEU A 159 -19.66 7.52 16.06
N LEU A 160 -20.15 7.32 14.84
CA LEU A 160 -20.97 8.31 14.14
C LEU A 160 -22.24 8.64 14.94
N GLY A 161 -22.97 7.64 15.42
CA GLY A 161 -24.19 7.85 16.20
C GLY A 161 -23.98 8.58 17.54
N ASN A 162 -22.79 8.47 18.13
CA ASN A 162 -22.46 9.10 19.41
C ASN A 162 -21.87 10.51 19.26
N LEU A 163 -21.11 10.76 18.19
CA LEU A 163 -20.33 11.99 18.01
C LEU A 163 -20.99 12.98 17.06
N VAL A 164 -21.95 12.56 16.24
CA VAL A 164 -22.68 13.42 15.30
C VAL A 164 -24.07 13.71 15.86
N ALA A 165 -24.49 14.97 15.75
CA ALA A 165 -25.81 15.39 16.22
C ALA A 165 -26.94 14.63 15.48
N PRO A 166 -28.02 14.21 16.17
CA PRO A 166 -29.06 13.34 15.58
C PRO A 166 -29.72 13.89 14.32
N ASP A 167 -29.83 15.21 14.19
CA ASP A 167 -30.38 15.92 13.04
C ASP A 167 -29.47 15.85 11.79
N LEU A 168 -28.19 15.58 11.98
CA LEU A 168 -27.20 15.47 10.90
C LEU A 168 -26.96 14.01 10.46
N LEU A 169 -27.37 13.02 11.27
CA LEU A 169 -27.20 11.58 10.96
C LEU A 169 -27.84 11.14 9.64
N PRO A 170 -29.06 11.59 9.25
CA PRO A 170 -29.66 11.19 7.98
C PRO A 170 -28.83 11.57 6.75
N ARG A 171 -27.92 12.54 6.87
CA ARG A 171 -27.02 12.95 5.78
C ARG A 171 -25.87 11.97 5.55
N LEU A 172 -25.57 11.09 6.52
CA LEU A 172 -24.39 10.24 6.52
C LEU A 172 -24.62 8.82 5.97
N HIS A 173 -25.82 8.47 5.52
CA HIS A 173 -26.13 7.13 4.96
C HIS A 173 -25.48 5.96 5.74
N MET A 174 -25.63 5.98 7.06
CA MET A 174 -24.92 5.07 7.97
C MET A 174 -25.32 3.60 7.76
N ASP A 175 -26.47 3.35 7.15
CA ASP A 175 -26.94 2.02 6.74
C ASP A 175 -25.95 1.30 5.82
N TRP A 176 -25.20 2.03 4.98
CA TRP A 176 -24.17 1.44 4.12
C TRP A 176 -23.03 0.77 4.89
N LEU A 177 -22.77 1.18 6.14
CA LEU A 177 -21.79 0.52 7.00
C LEU A 177 -22.28 -0.85 7.48
N LEU A 178 -23.60 -1.05 7.57
CA LEU A 178 -24.23 -2.26 8.09
C LEU A 178 -24.61 -3.26 7.01
N ASP A 179 -24.60 -2.87 5.73
CA ASP A 179 -24.88 -3.76 4.60
C ASP A 179 -23.81 -4.86 4.46
N GLU A 180 -24.14 -6.12 4.72
CA GLU A 180 -23.16 -7.21 4.60
C GLU A 180 -22.75 -7.47 3.15
N GLY A 181 -23.64 -7.30 2.18
CA GLY A 181 -23.36 -7.56 0.77
C GLY A 181 -22.22 -6.70 0.23
N ILE A 182 -22.25 -5.39 0.53
CA ILE A 182 -21.19 -4.42 0.16
C ILE A 182 -19.83 -4.83 0.73
N TRP A 183 -19.81 -5.24 2.01
CA TRP A 183 -18.56 -5.48 2.72
C TRP A 183 -18.02 -6.91 2.58
N ASP A 184 -18.88 -7.90 2.33
CA ASP A 184 -18.48 -9.28 1.98
C ASP A 184 -17.77 -9.31 0.63
N THR A 185 -18.36 -8.64 -0.35
CA THR A 185 -17.79 -8.35 -1.66
C THR A 185 -16.39 -7.74 -1.58
N HIS A 186 -16.16 -6.85 -0.62
CA HIS A 186 -14.85 -6.23 -0.35
C HIS A 186 -13.89 -7.22 0.33
N ARG A 187 -14.37 -7.94 1.35
CA ARG A 187 -13.61 -8.91 2.17
C ARG A 187 -13.12 -10.11 1.37
N GLU A 188 -14.01 -10.76 0.62
CA GLU A 188 -13.72 -11.98 -0.16
C GLU A 188 -12.61 -11.76 -1.19
N ARG A 189 -12.43 -10.52 -1.64
CA ARG A 189 -11.50 -10.17 -2.71
C ARG A 189 -10.10 -9.84 -2.22
N THR A 190 -9.82 -9.99 -0.92
CA THR A 190 -8.50 -9.82 -0.29
C THR A 190 -7.77 -8.56 -0.78
N TRP A 191 -8.49 -7.42 -0.86
CA TRP A 191 -7.87 -6.12 -1.17
C TRP A 191 -6.86 -5.69 -0.10
N GLY A 192 -6.90 -6.34 1.08
CA GLY A 192 -6.04 -6.10 2.25
C GLY A 192 -4.70 -6.82 2.27
N ARG A 193 -4.24 -7.47 1.18
CA ARG A 193 -2.90 -8.08 1.15
C ARG A 193 -1.78 -7.15 0.64
N ASN A 194 -2.14 -5.99 0.10
CA ASN A 194 -1.25 -4.88 -0.22
C ASN A 194 -1.90 -3.58 0.26
N GLY A 195 -1.41 -3.01 1.37
CA GLY A 195 -1.95 -1.79 2.00
C GLY A 195 -1.94 -0.51 1.14
N ASN A 196 -1.57 -0.63 -0.14
CA ASN A 196 -1.51 0.46 -1.09
C ASN A 196 -2.68 0.48 -2.09
N TYR A 197 -3.54 -0.55 -2.21
CA TYR A 197 -4.59 -0.56 -3.25
C TYR A 197 -5.48 0.69 -3.25
N PHE A 198 -6.03 1.06 -2.09
CA PHE A 198 -6.88 2.24 -1.97
C PHE A 198 -6.09 3.55 -2.10
N ARG A 199 -4.85 3.56 -1.62
CA ARG A 199 -3.94 4.71 -1.77
C ARG A 199 -3.60 4.94 -3.25
N ASP A 200 -3.32 3.89 -3.99
CA ASP A 200 -3.03 3.93 -5.41
C ASP A 200 -4.26 4.37 -6.19
N LEU A 201 -5.43 3.83 -5.83
CA LEU A 201 -6.71 4.21 -6.41
C LEU A 201 -7.02 5.70 -6.16
N GLU A 202 -6.79 6.19 -4.95
CA GLU A 202 -6.90 7.60 -4.57
C GLU A 202 -5.99 8.47 -5.43
N VAL A 203 -4.70 8.15 -5.48
CA VAL A 203 -3.69 8.93 -6.21
C VAL A 203 -4.06 8.99 -7.69
N VAL A 204 -4.48 7.88 -8.29
CA VAL A 204 -4.90 7.81 -9.69
C VAL A 204 -6.14 8.67 -9.93
N ILE A 205 -7.20 8.45 -9.16
CA ILE A 205 -8.45 9.18 -9.32
C ILE A 205 -8.23 10.67 -9.12
N GLN A 206 -7.46 11.07 -8.09
CA GLN A 206 -7.15 12.46 -7.81
C GLN A 206 -6.32 13.09 -8.94
N THR A 207 -5.29 12.41 -9.42
CA THR A 207 -4.43 12.89 -10.51
C THR A 207 -5.24 13.10 -11.79
N LEU A 208 -6.06 12.12 -12.17
CA LEU A 208 -6.91 12.20 -13.36
C LEU A 208 -7.99 13.28 -13.23
N SER A 209 -8.63 13.37 -12.06
CA SER A 209 -9.65 14.39 -11.80
C SER A 209 -9.07 15.80 -11.81
N GLN A 210 -7.88 16.00 -11.25
CA GLN A 210 -7.17 17.29 -11.29
C GLN A 210 -6.72 17.65 -12.71
N ALA A 211 -6.17 16.67 -13.46
CA ALA A 211 -5.79 16.89 -14.85
C ALA A 211 -7.00 17.28 -15.72
N PHE A 212 -8.18 16.76 -15.40
CA PHE A 212 -9.44 17.11 -16.04
C PHE A 212 -9.98 18.49 -15.61
N SER A 213 -9.84 18.86 -14.33
CA SER A 213 -10.36 20.13 -13.82
C SER A 213 -9.48 21.34 -14.13
N VAL A 214 -8.18 21.19 -14.35
CA VAL A 214 -7.24 22.30 -14.58
C VAL A 214 -7.17 22.74 -16.06
N LYS A 215 -7.53 21.87 -17.01
CA LYS A 215 -7.30 22.11 -18.44
C LYS A 215 -8.58 22.45 -19.21
N CYS A 216 -8.51 23.51 -20.01
CA CYS A 216 -9.67 24.09 -20.71
C CYS A 216 -10.06 23.40 -22.04
N SER A 217 -9.31 22.39 -22.50
CA SER A 217 -9.69 21.62 -23.71
C SER A 217 -9.54 20.11 -23.49
N LEU A 218 -10.59 19.39 -23.88
CA LEU A 218 -10.72 17.95 -23.75
C LEU A 218 -9.58 17.18 -24.47
N ASP A 219 -9.17 17.66 -25.65
CA ASP A 219 -8.04 17.11 -26.40
C ASP A 219 -6.70 17.29 -25.66
N GLY A 220 -6.52 18.43 -24.98
CA GLY A 220 -5.34 18.71 -24.17
C GLY A 220 -5.29 17.90 -22.86
N CYS A 221 -6.45 17.56 -22.30
CA CYS A 221 -6.58 16.60 -21.20
C CYS A 221 -6.19 15.21 -21.70
N ILE A 222 -6.81 14.72 -22.78
CA ILE A 222 -6.58 13.36 -23.29
C ILE A 222 -5.14 13.15 -23.73
N ALA A 223 -4.54 14.12 -24.43
CA ALA A 223 -3.12 14.06 -24.80
C ALA A 223 -2.21 13.97 -23.57
N SER A 224 -2.52 14.74 -22.52
CA SER A 224 -1.76 14.72 -21.26
C SER A 224 -1.95 13.42 -20.48
N LEU A 225 -3.17 12.88 -20.47
CA LEU A 225 -3.49 11.60 -19.85
C LEU A 225 -2.85 10.45 -20.61
N ALA A 226 -2.84 10.49 -21.93
CA ALA A 226 -2.15 9.54 -22.79
C ALA A 226 -0.63 9.59 -22.55
N GLN A 227 -0.03 10.78 -22.48
CA GLN A 227 1.38 10.96 -22.19
C GLN A 227 1.75 10.44 -20.79
N HIS A 228 0.96 10.77 -19.76
CA HIS A 228 1.19 10.30 -18.40
C HIS A 228 1.05 8.78 -18.28
N ASN A 229 0.03 8.19 -18.93
CA ASN A 229 -0.13 6.74 -18.99
C ASN A 229 1.01 6.06 -19.73
N GLN A 230 1.52 6.63 -20.82
CA GLN A 230 2.68 6.07 -21.54
C GLN A 230 3.94 6.06 -20.67
N THR A 231 4.23 7.13 -19.93
CA THR A 231 5.39 7.17 -19.02
C THR A 231 5.26 6.13 -17.90
N CYS A 232 4.11 6.04 -17.23
CA CYS A 232 3.91 5.09 -16.13
C CYS A 232 3.87 3.62 -16.57
N VAL A 233 3.34 3.34 -17.77
CA VAL A 233 3.26 1.97 -18.32
C VAL A 233 4.63 1.51 -18.87
N SER A 234 5.43 2.41 -19.45
CA SER A 234 6.79 2.10 -19.94
C SER A 234 7.76 1.73 -18.81
N GLU A 235 7.54 2.27 -17.60
CA GLU A 235 8.29 1.87 -16.39
C GLU A 235 7.77 0.54 -15.78
N SER A 236 6.56 0.11 -16.15
CA SER A 236 5.91 -1.10 -15.61
C SER A 236 6.12 -2.35 -16.49
N PHE A 237 6.40 -2.19 -17.79
CA PHE A 237 6.67 -3.28 -18.73
C PHE A 237 7.68 -2.81 -19.81
N PRO A 238 8.96 -3.20 -19.74
CA PRO A 238 9.85 -3.11 -20.89
C PRO A 238 9.41 -4.16 -21.93
N ASP A 239 9.23 -3.73 -23.17
CA ASP A 239 8.81 -4.55 -24.31
C ASP A 239 9.50 -5.93 -24.36
N ALA A 240 8.70 -6.98 -24.31
CA ALA A 240 9.10 -8.31 -24.77
C ALA A 240 7.97 -8.92 -25.60
N VAL A 241 7.99 -8.62 -26.90
CA VAL A 241 7.38 -9.47 -27.92
C VAL A 241 8.06 -10.84 -27.81
N ILE A 242 7.35 -11.86 -27.34
CA ILE A 242 7.78 -13.26 -27.49
C ILE A 242 6.71 -14.00 -28.30
N PRO A 243 7.04 -14.53 -29.49
CA PRO A 243 6.11 -15.37 -30.24
C PRO A 243 5.92 -16.69 -29.49
N CYS A 244 4.67 -17.08 -29.23
CA CYS A 244 4.34 -18.43 -28.76
C CYS A 244 4.69 -19.46 -29.84
N THR A 245 5.82 -20.14 -29.71
CA THR A 245 6.04 -21.45 -30.33
C THR A 245 5.65 -22.55 -29.36
N SER A 246 4.77 -23.41 -29.84
CA SER A 246 4.17 -24.58 -29.21
C SER A 246 5.15 -25.72 -28.89
N GLN A 247 4.75 -26.52 -27.89
CA GLN A 247 5.02 -27.95 -27.61
C GLN A 247 5.95 -28.29 -26.42
N PRO A 248 5.85 -29.51 -25.85
CA PRO A 248 4.68 -30.12 -25.21
C PRO A 248 5.03 -30.69 -23.81
N ASP A 249 4.01 -31.12 -23.07
CA ASP A 249 4.10 -31.82 -21.78
C ASP A 249 5.11 -32.99 -21.80
N HIS A 250 5.83 -33.20 -20.68
CA HIS A 250 5.97 -34.52 -20.04
C HIS A 250 6.74 -34.49 -18.69
N SER A 251 6.14 -35.20 -17.74
CA SER A 251 6.76 -36.03 -16.69
C SER A 251 6.93 -35.46 -15.28
N ALA A 252 6.11 -36.04 -14.40
CA ALA A 252 6.23 -36.06 -12.95
C ALA A 252 7.37 -36.97 -12.46
N ALA A 253 7.74 -36.74 -11.19
CA ALA A 253 8.49 -37.57 -10.25
C ALA A 253 10.03 -37.55 -10.32
N GLN A 254 10.66 -36.98 -9.28
CA GLN A 254 11.46 -37.71 -8.28
C GLN A 254 11.99 -36.76 -7.18
N ALA A 255 11.66 -37.08 -5.92
CA ALA A 255 12.24 -36.46 -4.73
C ALA A 255 13.52 -37.19 -4.31
N ALA A 256 14.54 -36.44 -3.87
CA ALA A 256 15.76 -36.98 -3.24
C ALA A 256 16.16 -36.16 -1.99
N PRO A 257 16.79 -36.76 -0.95
CA PRO A 257 16.90 -36.21 0.40
C PRO A 257 18.25 -35.52 0.72
N GLN A 258 18.94 -34.94 -0.26
CA GLN A 258 20.29 -34.35 -0.05
C GLN A 258 20.32 -32.83 0.22
N SER A 259 19.17 -32.15 0.22
CA SER A 259 19.11 -30.67 0.27
C SER A 259 19.06 -30.07 1.69
N SER A 260 18.70 -30.81 2.73
CA SER A 260 18.44 -30.25 4.07
C SER A 260 19.71 -29.91 4.87
N ASP A 261 20.74 -30.77 4.81
CA ASP A 261 21.96 -30.63 5.63
C ASP A 261 22.83 -29.42 5.23
N ILE A 262 22.86 -29.10 3.93
CA ILE A 262 23.65 -27.99 3.39
C ILE A 262 23.01 -26.64 3.74
N ASN A 263 21.67 -26.59 3.74
CA ASN A 263 20.92 -25.39 4.11
C ASN A 263 21.08 -25.09 5.61
N GLN A 264 20.97 -26.11 6.47
CA GLN A 264 21.15 -25.93 7.92
C GLN A 264 22.56 -25.43 8.29
N ARG A 265 23.61 -25.93 7.63
CA ARG A 265 24.99 -25.43 7.84
C ARG A 265 25.18 -23.98 7.40
N THR A 266 24.46 -23.55 6.37
CA THR A 266 24.53 -22.17 5.86
C THR A 266 23.82 -21.20 6.81
N GLU A 267 22.66 -21.59 7.33
CA GLU A 267 21.91 -20.80 8.30
C GLU A 267 22.69 -20.57 9.60
N GLU A 268 23.34 -21.61 10.13
CA GLU A 268 24.16 -21.48 11.35
C GLU A 268 25.36 -20.55 11.14
N ARG A 269 25.97 -20.56 9.95
CA ARG A 269 27.05 -19.62 9.61
C ARG A 269 26.56 -18.17 9.54
N ILE A 270 25.35 -17.93 9.05
CA ILE A 270 24.74 -16.59 9.04
C ILE A 270 24.47 -16.11 10.46
N LYS A 271 23.85 -16.95 11.31
CA LYS A 271 23.61 -16.63 12.73
C LYS A 271 24.91 -16.31 13.48
N GLN A 272 25.96 -17.09 13.23
CA GLN A 272 27.27 -16.86 13.85
C GLN A 272 27.86 -15.52 13.39
N SER A 273 27.82 -15.21 12.09
CA SER A 273 28.30 -13.92 11.57
C SER A 273 27.57 -12.70 12.15
N LEU A 274 26.25 -12.81 12.39
CA LEU A 274 25.46 -11.76 13.05
C LEU A 274 25.94 -11.53 14.49
N ARG A 275 26.24 -12.60 15.23
CA ARG A 275 26.72 -12.50 16.62
C ARG A 275 28.14 -11.97 16.71
N ASP A 276 28.98 -12.27 15.72
CA ASP A 276 30.38 -11.87 15.74
C ASP A 276 30.58 -10.41 15.34
N ILE A 277 29.78 -9.90 14.40
CA ILE A 277 29.95 -8.58 13.80
C ILE A 277 29.07 -7.52 14.46
N CYS A 278 27.78 -7.82 14.71
CA CYS A 278 26.84 -6.84 15.24
C CYS A 278 27.02 -6.61 16.75
N THR A 279 26.75 -5.40 17.23
CA THR A 279 26.51 -5.19 18.67
C THR A 279 25.38 -6.09 19.15
N GLU A 280 25.39 -6.45 20.44
CA GLU A 280 24.42 -7.41 21.00
C GLU A 280 22.94 -7.05 20.72
N PRO A 281 22.49 -5.79 20.84
CA PRO A 281 21.12 -5.41 20.48
C PRO A 281 20.81 -5.58 18.98
N ALA A 282 21.75 -5.21 18.11
CA ALA A 282 21.59 -5.35 16.66
C ALA A 282 21.56 -6.82 16.24
N ALA A 283 22.38 -7.67 16.86
CA ALA A 283 22.37 -9.11 16.63
C ALA A 283 21.01 -9.71 16.99
N ARG A 284 20.40 -9.32 18.11
CA ARG A 284 19.06 -9.82 18.51
C ARG A 284 17.98 -9.46 17.51
N LEU A 285 17.92 -8.19 17.07
CA LEU A 285 16.94 -7.74 16.08
C LEU A 285 17.11 -8.46 14.73
N CYS A 286 18.36 -8.65 14.30
CA CYS A 286 18.64 -9.39 13.07
C CYS A 286 18.25 -10.87 13.21
N LEU A 287 18.53 -11.50 14.35
CA LEU A 287 18.18 -12.91 14.58
C LEU A 287 16.67 -13.14 14.66
N SER A 288 15.89 -12.19 15.19
CA SER A 288 14.42 -12.28 15.15
C SER A 288 13.88 -12.19 13.73
N GLU A 289 14.43 -11.31 12.89
CA GLU A 289 14.09 -11.24 11.47
C GLU A 289 14.47 -12.54 10.73
N PHE A 290 15.63 -13.13 11.07
CA PHE A 290 16.10 -14.36 10.44
C PHE A 290 15.22 -15.57 10.78
N ALA A 291 14.70 -15.65 11.99
CA ALA A 291 13.79 -16.73 12.39
C ALA A 291 12.52 -16.78 11.53
N VAL A 292 12.07 -15.63 11.01
CA VAL A 292 10.94 -15.54 10.07
C VAL A 292 11.34 -16.12 8.70
N VAL A 293 12.54 -15.79 8.22
CA VAL A 293 13.10 -16.32 6.96
C VAL A 293 13.11 -17.85 6.94
N GLN A 294 13.56 -18.47 8.04
CA GLN A 294 13.66 -19.93 8.17
C GLN A 294 12.31 -20.67 8.08
N LYS A 295 11.20 -19.98 8.36
CA LYS A 295 9.84 -20.55 8.36
C LYS A 295 9.02 -20.17 7.12
N SER A 296 9.60 -19.42 6.18
CA SER A 296 8.88 -18.78 5.08
C SER A 296 9.23 -19.38 3.71
N VAL A 297 8.26 -19.40 2.80
CA VAL A 297 8.50 -19.68 1.37
C VAL A 297 9.10 -18.44 0.71
N GLN A 298 10.23 -18.60 0.02
CA GLN A 298 11.03 -17.51 -0.54
C GLN A 298 11.05 -17.61 -2.07
N LEU A 299 10.78 -16.50 -2.76
CA LEU A 299 10.96 -16.36 -4.20
C LEU A 299 11.98 -15.26 -4.47
N ILE A 300 12.94 -15.53 -5.37
CA ILE A 300 14.02 -14.60 -5.70
C ILE A 300 14.05 -14.40 -7.20
N GLY A 301 13.85 -13.14 -7.63
CA GLY A 301 13.99 -12.70 -9.01
C GLY A 301 15.20 -11.78 -9.17
N THR A 302 15.91 -11.91 -10.30
CA THR A 302 17.05 -11.05 -10.65
C THR A 302 16.63 -9.97 -11.64
N GLU A 303 16.83 -8.70 -11.29
CA GLU A 303 16.81 -7.54 -12.19
C GLU A 303 18.28 -7.08 -12.42
N GLU A 304 18.58 -6.29 -13.46
CA GLU A 304 19.97 -6.03 -13.93
C GLU A 304 20.94 -5.61 -12.81
N ASP A 305 20.48 -4.82 -11.83
CA ASP A 305 21.29 -4.28 -10.74
C ASP A 305 20.76 -4.59 -9.32
N ALA A 306 19.66 -5.33 -9.20
CA ALA A 306 19.02 -5.60 -7.91
C ALA A 306 18.35 -6.97 -7.84
N LEU A 307 18.24 -7.49 -6.62
CA LEU A 307 17.53 -8.72 -6.30
C LEU A 307 16.14 -8.39 -5.76
N SER A 308 15.10 -8.80 -6.48
CA SER A 308 13.74 -8.81 -5.94
C SER A 308 13.59 -10.04 -5.05
N VAL A 309 13.45 -9.83 -3.75
CA VAL A 309 13.27 -10.89 -2.76
C VAL A 309 11.84 -10.82 -2.24
N GLN A 310 11.09 -11.91 -2.38
CA GLN A 310 9.72 -12.03 -1.90
C GLN A 310 9.64 -13.10 -0.79
N ILE A 311 9.19 -12.68 0.39
CA ILE A 311 9.01 -13.57 1.56
C ILE A 311 7.56 -13.47 2.01
N LEU A 312 6.80 -14.54 1.73
CA LEU A 312 5.38 -14.79 2.03
C LEU A 312 4.34 -13.70 1.67
N GLU A 313 4.61 -12.39 1.78
CA GLU A 313 3.64 -11.31 1.51
C GLU A 313 4.26 -10.00 0.97
N ASP A 314 5.55 -9.72 1.18
CA ASP A 314 6.22 -8.48 0.73
C ASP A 314 7.34 -8.76 -0.28
N ALA A 315 7.42 -7.97 -1.37
CA ALA A 315 8.50 -8.01 -2.34
C ALA A 315 9.35 -6.75 -2.22
N HIS A 316 10.65 -6.92 -1.96
CA HIS A 316 11.57 -5.80 -1.79
C HIS A 316 12.82 -5.97 -2.63
N SER A 317 13.25 -4.86 -3.21
CA SER A 317 14.51 -4.76 -3.93
C SER A 317 15.68 -4.65 -2.95
N VAL A 318 16.67 -5.51 -3.15
CA VAL A 318 17.96 -5.55 -2.46
C VAL A 318 19.05 -5.19 -3.47
N ASP A 319 19.77 -4.11 -3.22
CA ASP A 319 20.85 -3.66 -4.11
C ASP A 319 21.98 -4.70 -4.18
N LEU A 320 22.46 -4.98 -5.39
CA LEU A 320 23.57 -5.90 -5.64
C LEU A 320 24.94 -5.21 -5.60
N LYS A 321 25.01 -3.89 -5.85
CA LYS A 321 26.23 -3.12 -6.11
C LYS A 321 26.83 -2.43 -4.88
N GLY A 322 26.06 -2.12 -3.84
CA GLY A 322 26.54 -1.46 -2.59
C GLY A 322 26.43 -2.31 -1.32
N PRO A 323 26.77 -1.76 -0.12
CA PRO A 323 26.53 -2.43 1.17
C PRO A 323 25.02 -2.54 1.35
N ARG A 324 24.53 -3.74 1.05
CA ARG A 324 23.26 -3.96 0.34
C ARG A 324 22.04 -3.41 1.08
N SER A 325 21.62 -2.23 0.64
CA SER A 325 20.39 -1.58 1.08
C SER A 325 19.17 -2.36 0.60
N CYS A 326 18.10 -2.25 1.36
CA CYS A 326 16.82 -2.86 1.03
C CYS A 326 15.72 -1.81 1.16
N THR A 327 14.79 -1.85 0.22
CA THR A 327 13.62 -0.94 0.19
C THR A 327 12.62 -1.18 1.33
N CYS A 328 12.82 -2.19 2.17
CA CYS A 328 11.92 -2.47 3.29
C CYS A 328 12.13 -1.49 4.45
N HIS A 329 11.05 -1.22 5.18
CA HIS A 329 11.04 -0.29 6.31
C HIS A 329 12.11 -0.61 7.36
N PHE A 330 12.29 -1.90 7.69
CA PHE A 330 13.29 -2.32 8.68
C PHE A 330 14.71 -1.87 8.31
N ASN A 331 15.13 -2.06 7.05
CA ASN A 331 16.45 -1.65 6.62
C ASN A 331 16.58 -0.13 6.50
N GLN A 332 15.52 0.56 6.03
CA GLN A 332 15.52 2.02 5.90
C GLN A 332 15.64 2.72 7.27
N VAL A 333 14.99 2.18 8.30
CA VAL A 333 14.97 2.77 9.64
C VAL A 333 16.19 2.35 10.45
N PHE A 334 16.47 1.05 10.54
CA PHE A 334 17.51 0.55 11.42
C PHE A 334 18.89 0.46 10.76
N GLN A 335 18.96 0.52 9.42
CA GLN A 335 20.19 0.28 8.67
C GLN A 335 20.87 -1.07 9.02
N LEU A 336 20.05 -2.04 9.40
CA LEU A 336 20.43 -3.40 9.74
C LEU A 336 20.01 -4.40 8.64
N PRO A 337 20.69 -5.55 8.51
CA PRO A 337 20.28 -6.64 7.63
C PRO A 337 18.86 -7.10 7.95
N CYS A 338 17.94 -6.84 7.03
CA CYS A 338 16.55 -7.29 7.13
C CYS A 338 16.39 -8.74 6.63
N ARG A 339 15.21 -9.33 6.85
CA ARG A 339 14.82 -10.63 6.30
C ARG A 339 15.07 -10.82 4.80
N HIS A 340 14.93 -9.76 3.98
CA HIS A 340 15.20 -9.83 2.53
C HIS A 340 16.69 -9.98 2.21
N ILE A 341 17.54 -9.23 2.91
CA ILE A 341 19.00 -9.34 2.80
C ILE A 341 19.45 -10.73 3.30
N MET A 342 18.85 -11.23 4.38
CA MET A 342 19.17 -12.56 4.92
C MET A 342 18.71 -13.70 4.02
N THR A 343 17.57 -13.54 3.34
CA THR A 343 17.09 -14.48 2.33
C THR A 343 18.07 -14.54 1.16
N MET A 344 18.52 -13.39 0.67
CA MET A 344 19.59 -13.30 -0.32
C MET A 344 20.86 -14.02 0.16
N LEU A 345 21.34 -13.75 1.38
CA LEU A 345 22.52 -14.42 1.93
C LEU A 345 22.34 -15.95 1.99
N SER A 346 21.18 -16.42 2.40
CA SER A 346 20.86 -17.86 2.50
C SER A 346 20.86 -18.53 1.13
N SER A 347 20.22 -17.93 0.13
CA SER A 347 20.12 -18.49 -1.22
C SER A 347 21.45 -18.47 -1.98
N TYR A 348 22.27 -17.43 -1.79
CA TYR A 348 23.60 -17.34 -2.38
C TYR A 348 24.70 -17.99 -1.53
N ARG A 349 24.35 -18.60 -0.40
CA ARG A 349 25.28 -19.23 0.57
C ARG A 349 26.42 -18.30 1.02
N LYS A 350 26.07 -17.03 1.26
CA LYS A 350 26.97 -16.00 1.76
C LYS A 350 26.71 -15.74 3.24
N ILE A 351 27.72 -15.21 3.94
CA ILE A 351 27.61 -14.75 5.33
C ILE A 351 27.64 -13.23 5.38
N LEU A 352 27.22 -12.65 6.51
CA LEU A 352 27.31 -11.21 6.73
C LEU A 352 28.78 -10.77 6.71
N GLN A 353 29.07 -9.66 6.03
CA GLN A 353 30.36 -8.99 6.07
C GLN A 353 30.26 -7.66 6.83
N PRO A 354 31.32 -7.20 7.51
CA PRO A 354 31.29 -5.95 8.28
C PRO A 354 30.86 -4.74 7.47
N GLU A 355 31.23 -4.67 6.19
CA GLU A 355 30.91 -3.56 5.29
C GLU A 355 29.41 -3.44 5.01
N MET A 356 28.63 -4.50 5.28
CA MET A 356 27.17 -4.51 5.13
C MET A 356 26.44 -3.81 6.28
N LEU A 357 27.17 -3.34 7.30
CA LEU A 357 26.63 -2.68 8.48
C LEU A 357 27.17 -1.27 8.63
N SER A 358 26.30 -0.34 9.04
CA SER A 358 26.76 0.96 9.52
C SER A 358 27.70 0.78 10.72
N SER A 359 28.75 1.59 10.80
CA SER A 359 29.77 1.50 11.86
C SER A 359 29.17 1.55 13.27
N GLN A 360 28.04 2.24 13.46
CA GLN A 360 27.35 2.33 14.75
C GLN A 360 26.84 0.98 15.29
N TRP A 361 26.66 -0.01 14.42
CA TRP A 361 26.17 -1.35 14.76
C TRP A 361 27.27 -2.40 14.80
N GLN A 362 28.51 -2.04 14.46
CA GLN A 362 29.64 -2.95 14.48
C GLN A 362 30.29 -2.97 15.87
N LYS A 363 30.66 -4.16 16.34
CA LYS A 363 31.46 -4.28 17.57
C LYS A 363 32.80 -3.55 17.41
N GLY A 364 33.10 -2.63 18.31
CA GLY A 364 34.40 -1.96 18.40
C GLY A 364 34.53 -0.62 17.65
N SER A 365 33.47 -0.12 17.00
CA SER A 365 33.51 1.20 16.34
C SER A 365 33.19 2.35 17.31
N ASN A 366 34.26 3.00 17.80
CA ASN A 366 34.33 4.33 18.43
C ASN A 366 33.59 4.58 19.76
N ALA A 367 34.24 4.17 20.86
CA ALA A 367 33.94 4.58 22.23
C ALA A 367 34.50 5.98 22.64
N HIS A 368 35.03 6.81 21.72
CA HIS A 368 35.90 7.95 22.11
C HIS A 368 35.48 9.37 21.69
N GLN A 369 34.32 9.62 21.07
CA GLN A 369 33.99 10.99 20.60
C GLN A 369 32.63 11.58 21.01
N ALA A 370 31.80 10.88 21.78
CA ALA A 370 30.43 11.33 22.09
C ALA A 370 30.21 11.82 23.55
N GLN A 371 31.26 12.31 24.22
CA GLN A 371 31.17 12.69 25.65
C GLN A 371 30.87 14.18 25.90
N GLN A 372 30.81 15.06 24.88
CA GLN A 372 30.73 16.51 25.14
C GLN A 372 29.47 17.27 24.67
N ASP A 373 28.57 16.72 23.83
CA ASP A 373 27.47 17.54 23.25
C ASP A 373 26.03 17.11 23.59
N GLY A 374 25.82 16.09 24.42
CA GLY A 374 24.50 15.42 24.53
C GLY A 374 23.49 16.03 25.50
N ALA A 375 23.89 16.86 26.47
CA ALA A 375 23.00 17.28 27.56
C ALA A 375 22.41 18.69 27.38
N ASP A 376 23.16 19.62 26.78
CA ASP A 376 22.74 21.03 26.71
C ASP A 376 21.75 21.31 25.56
N GLY A 377 21.86 20.60 24.43
CA GLY A 377 20.99 20.82 23.26
C GLY A 377 19.52 20.43 23.47
N LEU A 378 19.25 19.44 24.32
CA LEU A 378 17.89 18.96 24.61
C LEU A 378 17.10 19.93 25.49
N LEU A 379 17.81 20.63 26.38
CA LEU A 379 17.25 21.62 27.29
C LEU A 379 16.94 22.95 26.59
N GLU A 380 17.70 23.33 25.56
CA GLU A 380 17.37 24.47 24.70
C GLU A 380 16.18 24.19 23.76
N LEU A 381 16.13 23.01 23.16
CA LEU A 381 15.03 22.60 22.27
C LEU A 381 13.68 22.58 23.00
N LEU A 382 13.62 22.03 24.21
CA LEU A 382 12.41 21.99 25.04
C LEU A 382 11.94 23.37 25.53
N LYS A 383 12.84 24.36 25.55
CA LYS A 383 12.56 25.74 26.01
C LYS A 383 12.15 26.70 24.88
N SER A 384 12.42 26.36 23.63
CA SER A 384 12.00 27.19 22.49
C SER A 384 10.48 27.12 22.27
N SER A 385 9.83 28.26 21.99
CA SER A 385 8.38 28.36 21.86
C SER A 385 7.90 27.58 20.64
N TRP A 386 6.93 26.69 20.85
CA TRP A 386 6.44 25.76 19.84
C TRP A 386 5.74 26.49 18.70
N ASP A 387 6.19 26.24 17.46
CA ASP A 387 5.49 26.66 16.25
C ASP A 387 5.16 25.41 15.42
N GLU A 388 3.91 25.28 14.96
CA GLU A 388 3.33 24.05 14.38
C GLU A 388 3.96 23.64 13.02
N SER A 389 4.94 24.40 12.53
CA SER A 389 5.59 24.21 11.23
C SER A 389 6.94 23.47 11.26
N TRP A 390 7.50 23.15 12.44
CA TRP A 390 8.74 22.35 12.50
C TRP A 390 8.43 20.85 12.44
N ASP A 391 8.89 20.26 11.35
CA ASP A 391 8.54 18.93 10.85
C ASP A 391 8.69 17.85 11.92
N LYS A 392 7.57 17.20 12.28
CA LYS A 392 7.54 16.03 13.18
C LYS A 392 8.55 14.96 12.73
N SER A 393 8.84 14.89 11.43
CA SER A 393 9.87 14.03 10.84
C SER A 393 11.28 14.35 11.35
N LEU A 394 11.67 15.63 11.45
CA LEU A 394 12.97 16.07 11.96
C LEU A 394 13.11 15.79 13.46
N LEU A 395 12.04 16.03 14.24
CA LEU A 395 12.02 15.73 15.66
C LEU A 395 12.08 14.22 15.92
N VAL A 396 11.30 13.43 15.19
CA VAL A 396 11.35 11.96 15.27
C VAL A 396 12.71 11.45 14.84
N SER A 397 13.31 11.98 13.78
CA SER A 397 14.66 11.62 13.34
C SER A 397 15.71 11.94 14.41
N PHE A 398 15.63 13.12 15.02
CA PHE A 398 16.53 13.53 16.10
C PHE A 398 16.37 12.66 17.35
N LEU A 399 15.14 12.45 17.81
CA LEU A 399 14.84 11.58 18.95
C LEU A 399 15.27 10.13 18.66
N THR A 400 15.10 9.64 17.43
CA THR A 400 15.54 8.31 17.01
C THR A 400 17.06 8.20 17.04
N ALA A 401 17.78 9.21 16.55
CA ALA A 401 19.24 9.25 16.58
C ALA A 401 19.79 9.31 18.00
N GLU A 402 19.20 10.14 18.86
CA GLU A 402 19.63 10.29 20.25
C GLU A 402 19.27 9.06 21.09
N THR A 403 18.10 8.47 20.88
CA THR A 403 17.74 7.20 21.51
C THR A 403 18.71 6.11 21.06
N SER A 404 19.01 6.01 19.76
CA SER A 404 19.99 5.05 19.24
C SER A 404 21.37 5.26 19.88
N ARG A 405 21.81 6.51 20.06
CA ARG A 405 23.06 6.86 20.75
C ARG A 405 23.05 6.43 22.22
N LEU A 406 21.97 6.70 22.95
CA LEU A 406 21.81 6.30 24.36
C LEU A 406 21.79 4.78 24.52
N LEU A 407 21.24 4.06 23.54
CA LEU A 407 21.22 2.60 23.50
C LEU A 407 22.62 1.99 23.31
N THR A 408 23.53 2.68 22.62
CA THR A 408 24.91 2.22 22.40
C THR A 408 25.70 2.12 23.71
N TYR A 409 25.35 2.92 24.72
CA TYR A 409 26.02 2.96 26.03
C TYR A 409 25.22 2.28 27.14
N CYS A 410 24.07 1.69 26.80
CA CYS A 410 23.17 1.09 27.77
C CYS A 410 23.51 -0.40 27.96
N SER A 411 23.75 -0.83 29.21
CA SER A 411 23.86 -2.26 29.50
C SER A 411 22.50 -2.94 29.26
N ALA A 412 22.50 -4.24 28.98
CA ALA A 412 21.27 -4.99 28.75
C ALA A 412 20.27 -4.87 29.92
N GLU A 413 20.78 -4.79 31.15
CA GLU A 413 19.98 -4.65 32.36
C GLU A 413 19.36 -3.26 32.50
N GLU A 414 20.13 -2.22 32.18
CA GLU A 414 19.68 -0.82 32.22
C GLU A 414 18.67 -0.53 31.09
N PHE A 415 18.88 -1.14 29.91
CA PHE A 415 17.93 -1.05 28.80
C PHE A 415 16.59 -1.67 29.16
N GLU A 416 16.62 -2.90 29.68
CA GLU A 416 15.41 -3.63 30.06
C GLU A 416 14.63 -2.89 31.16
N ARG A 417 15.34 -2.26 32.11
CA ARG A 417 14.74 -1.44 33.15
C ARG A 417 14.04 -0.21 32.56
N ARG A 418 14.71 0.54 31.68
CA ARG A 418 14.15 1.75 31.05
C ARG A 418 13.00 1.43 30.11
N TYR A 419 13.11 0.34 29.35
CA TYR A 419 12.05 -0.16 28.49
C TYR A 419 10.80 -0.54 29.31
N ARG A 420 10.97 -1.26 30.43
CA ARG A 420 9.86 -1.54 31.35
C ARG A 420 9.21 -0.27 31.89
N THR A 421 9.98 0.72 32.32
CA THR A 421 9.43 1.99 32.81
C THR A 421 8.67 2.77 31.73
N LEU A 422 9.19 2.82 30.50
CA LEU A 422 8.50 3.42 29.35
C LEU A 422 7.22 2.68 29.00
N ARG A 423 7.24 1.35 29.11
CA ARG A 423 6.08 0.50 28.87
C ARG A 423 5.01 0.68 29.94
N GLU A 424 5.40 0.74 31.22
CA GLU A 424 4.50 1.07 32.34
C GLU A 424 3.85 2.46 32.15
N LEU A 425 4.62 3.45 31.71
CA LEU A 425 4.09 4.79 31.37
C LEU A 425 3.10 4.73 30.19
N ALA A 426 3.45 4.01 29.12
CA ALA A 426 2.57 3.83 27.97
C ALA A 426 1.27 3.08 28.33
N ASP A 427 1.38 2.01 29.13
CA ASP A 427 0.25 1.24 29.64
C ASP A 427 -0.65 2.11 30.55
N SER A 428 -0.09 3.07 31.29
CA SER A 428 -0.86 4.03 32.09
C SER A 428 -1.62 5.06 31.26
N TRP A 429 -1.15 5.37 30.04
CA TRP A 429 -1.78 6.34 29.14
C TRP A 429 -2.76 5.72 28.15
N ILE A 430 -2.53 4.47 27.76
CA ILE A 430 -3.21 3.82 26.62
C ILE A 430 -3.98 2.55 27.06
N GLY A 431 -3.75 2.05 28.28
CA GLY A 431 -4.29 0.78 28.78
C GLY A 431 -3.39 -0.42 28.44
N PRO A 432 -3.52 -1.56 29.16
CA PRO A 432 -2.55 -2.64 29.09
C PRO A 432 -2.56 -3.36 27.74
N TYR A 433 -1.40 -3.43 27.09
CA TYR A 433 -1.20 -4.29 25.91
C TYR A 433 -1.27 -5.78 26.30
N ILE A 434 -2.16 -6.54 25.66
CA ILE A 434 -2.16 -8.00 25.75
C ILE A 434 -0.84 -8.50 25.14
N GLU A 435 -0.07 -9.27 25.91
CA GLU A 435 1.15 -9.95 25.44
C GLU A 435 0.84 -10.77 24.18
N VAL A 436 1.31 -10.29 23.03
CA VAL A 436 1.51 -11.17 21.89
C VAL A 436 2.74 -12.00 22.23
N LYS A 437 2.52 -13.25 22.64
CA LYS A 437 3.60 -14.23 22.77
C LYS A 437 4.24 -14.40 21.39
N LEU A 438 5.50 -13.96 21.29
CA LEU A 438 6.39 -14.17 20.15
C LEU A 438 6.69 -15.66 19.95
#